data_AF-A0A1L7D3C2-F1
#
_entry.id   AF-A0A1L7D3C2-F1
#
_cell.length_a   1.000
_cell.length_b   1.000
_cell.length_c   1.000
_cell.angle_alpha   90.00
_cell.angle_beta   90.00
_cell.angle_gamma   90.00
#
_symmetry.space_group_name_H-M   'P 1'
#
loop_
_entity.id
_entity.type
_entity.pdbx_description
1 polymer ?
#
loop_
_entity_poly.entity_id
_entity_poly.type
_entity_poly.pdbx_seq_one_letter_code
_entity_poly.pdbx_strand_id
1 'polypeptide(L)'
;MKTQVKIDPLSVVMSLISVVVTILIAVGVIPGTELNGLSSNAGGGNFGIPGVEDIIGGDNDGPNPNEKPWTWEQPVRTDGDITVNQGDAVKSRAGSCTIGYIDRPNNLAYTAYHCIPVLDFHEREQAWSADGRPIGTFVYPKDYLPYSPLPTYEEALAAGSHKYDIIAIRLYDNVNAGENTYTGNTRVPYSHVRKGEQACFYGDTTRRVACGPITRKDKDSFMIDFEMEPGTGATHGDSGGPVWIPGRGSIGVLKGGFQRDGVGFDYHSAGNVATGY
;
A
#
# COMPACT_ATOMS: atom_id res chain seq x y z
N MET A 1 -2.67 -21.20 38.85
CA MET A 1 -1.25 -20.76 38.80
C MET A 1 -1.24 -19.27 38.52
N LYS A 2 -0.69 -18.44 39.41
CA LYS A 2 -0.51 -16.99 39.18
C LYS A 2 0.87 -16.76 38.59
N THR A 3 0.94 -16.28 37.36
CA THR A 3 2.19 -15.93 36.68
C THR A 3 2.61 -14.54 37.15
N GLN A 4 3.75 -14.45 37.83
CA GLN A 4 4.41 -13.19 38.19
C GLN A 4 5.17 -12.70 36.96
N VAL A 5 4.79 -11.52 36.44
CA VAL A 5 5.55 -10.82 35.38
C VAL A 5 6.70 -10.08 36.07
N LYS A 6 7.93 -10.50 35.79
CA LYS A 6 9.14 -9.85 36.29
C LYS A 6 9.47 -8.69 35.35
N ILE A 7 9.12 -7.47 35.76
CA ILE A 7 9.46 -6.26 35.02
C ILE A 7 10.90 -5.86 35.38
N ASP A 8 11.75 -5.70 34.36
CA ASP A 8 13.11 -5.23 34.54
C ASP A 8 13.12 -3.72 34.83
N PRO A 9 13.55 -3.28 36.02
CA PRO A 9 13.53 -1.87 36.41
C PRO A 9 14.37 -0.97 35.49
N LEU A 10 15.40 -1.48 34.80
CA LEU A 10 16.17 -0.65 33.86
C LEU A 10 15.37 -0.28 32.61
N SER A 11 14.53 -1.19 32.12
CA SER A 11 13.69 -0.95 30.93
C SER A 11 12.63 0.12 31.17
N VAL A 12 12.08 0.17 32.39
CA VAL A 12 11.09 1.17 32.80
C VAL A 12 11.74 2.55 32.96
N VAL A 13 12.94 2.61 33.54
CA VAL A 13 13.67 3.87 33.73
C VAL A 13 14.10 4.48 32.39
N MET A 14 14.60 3.67 31.45
CA MET A 14 14.98 4.14 30.11
C MET A 14 13.78 4.66 29.31
N SER A 15 12.62 4.00 29.43
CA SER A 15 11.40 4.41 28.73
C SER A 15 10.83 5.71 29.31
N LEU A 16 10.87 5.88 30.63
CA LEU A 16 10.46 7.13 31.30
C LEU A 16 11.40 8.30 30.96
N ILE A 17 12.71 8.08 30.87
CA ILE A 17 13.67 9.12 30.48
C ILE A 17 13.41 9.57 29.03
N SER A 18 13.14 8.64 28.12
CA SER A 18 12.86 8.99 26.72
C SER A 18 11.59 9.82 26.59
N VAL A 19 10.52 9.49 27.33
CA VAL A 19 9.26 10.26 27.32
C VAL A 19 9.47 11.66 27.90
N VAL A 20 10.22 11.78 29.00
CA VAL A 20 10.50 13.08 29.62
C VAL A 20 11.35 13.97 28.72
N VAL A 21 12.35 13.42 28.03
CA VAL A 21 13.19 14.17 27.08
C VAL A 21 12.37 14.65 25.88
N THR A 22 11.49 13.81 25.32
CA THR A 22 10.62 14.21 24.21
C THR A 22 9.64 15.32 24.63
N ILE A 23 9.06 15.23 25.83
CA ILE A 23 8.18 16.29 26.36
C ILE A 23 8.96 17.60 26.56
N LEU A 24 10.16 17.54 27.13
CA LEU A 24 10.99 18.74 27.38
C LEU A 24 11.47 19.42 26.09
N ILE A 25 11.71 18.67 25.01
CA ILE A 25 11.97 19.21 23.67
C ILE A 25 10.71 19.87 23.10
N ALA A 26 9.55 19.20 23.21
CA ALA A 26 8.28 19.71 22.68
C ALA A 26 7.80 21.00 23.39
N VAL A 27 8.10 21.16 24.68
CA VAL A 27 7.78 22.38 25.44
C VAL A 27 8.91 23.43 25.44
N GLY A 28 9.97 23.23 24.64
CA GLY A 28 11.03 24.22 24.42
C GLY A 28 11.97 24.45 25.61
N VAL A 29 12.04 23.50 26.54
CA VAL A 29 12.91 23.60 27.74
C VAL A 29 14.36 23.25 27.42
N ILE A 30 14.61 22.50 26.34
CA ILE A 30 15.96 22.11 25.89
C ILE A 30 16.06 22.29 24.37
N PRO A 31 17.10 22.96 23.83
CA PRO A 31 17.31 23.08 22.38
C PRO A 31 17.69 21.73 21.75
N GLY A 32 17.08 21.36 20.63
CA GLY A 32 17.41 20.17 19.86
C GLY A 32 18.75 20.33 19.13
N THR A 33 19.70 19.41 19.32
CA THR A 33 20.97 19.40 18.59
C THR A 33 20.92 18.46 17.39
N GLU A 34 21.20 19.00 16.19
CA GLU A 34 21.46 18.25 14.97
C GLU A 34 22.79 17.45 15.08
N LEU A 35 22.76 16.17 14.72
CA LEU A 35 23.97 15.37 14.52
C LEU A 35 24.47 15.58 13.08
N ASN A 36 25.30 16.60 12.88
CA ASN A 36 26.10 16.77 11.66
C ASN A 36 27.48 16.13 11.84
N GLY A 37 27.87 15.26 10.91
CA GLY A 37 29.25 14.78 10.83
C GLY A 37 29.43 13.57 9.93
N LEU A 38 29.73 13.81 8.65
CA LEU A 38 30.80 13.17 7.86
C LEU A 38 30.81 13.79 6.46
N SER A 39 31.67 14.80 6.29
CA SER A 39 32.06 15.35 4.99
C SER A 39 33.35 14.66 4.54
N SER A 40 33.38 14.19 3.30
CA SER A 40 34.64 13.98 2.57
C SER A 40 34.50 14.55 1.16
N ASN A 41 35.33 15.54 0.90
CA ASN A 41 35.47 16.31 -0.32
C ASN A 41 36.33 15.53 -1.33
N ALA A 42 35.89 15.37 -2.59
CA ALA A 42 36.77 15.02 -3.70
C ALA A 42 36.16 15.38 -5.07
N GLY A 43 36.78 16.34 -5.74
CA GLY A 43 37.13 16.24 -7.16
C GLY A 43 36.05 16.55 -8.20
N GLY A 44 36.11 17.77 -8.74
CA GLY A 44 35.45 18.12 -10.00
C GLY A 44 35.94 17.29 -11.18
N GLY A 45 35.01 16.95 -12.06
CA GLY A 45 35.24 16.28 -13.34
C GLY A 45 34.06 16.56 -14.25
N ASN A 46 34.21 17.57 -15.10
CA ASN A 46 33.26 18.00 -16.10
C ASN A 46 33.21 16.98 -17.26
N PHE A 47 32.09 16.30 -17.46
CA PHE A 47 31.80 15.55 -18.68
C PHE A 47 30.42 15.97 -19.19
N GLY A 48 30.42 16.78 -20.25
CA GLY A 48 29.22 17.26 -20.92
C GLY A 48 28.54 16.16 -21.72
N ILE A 49 27.23 16.05 -21.55
CA ILE A 49 26.31 15.43 -22.50
C ILE A 49 25.40 16.57 -22.99
N PRO A 50 25.35 16.89 -24.29
CA PRO A 50 24.45 17.93 -24.79
C PRO A 50 23.02 17.38 -24.88
N GLY A 51 22.04 18.06 -24.27
CA GLY A 51 20.63 17.86 -24.58
C GLY A 51 19.61 17.74 -23.42
N VAL A 52 19.89 18.23 -22.21
CA VAL A 52 18.87 18.32 -21.14
C VAL A 52 18.99 19.65 -20.41
N GLU A 53 18.61 20.73 -21.08
CA GLU A 53 18.34 22.03 -20.45
C GLU A 53 16.88 22.36 -20.79
N ASP A 54 15.96 22.02 -19.88
CA ASP A 54 14.65 22.69 -19.74
C ASP A 54 13.74 22.14 -18.61
N ILE A 55 14.24 21.29 -17.71
CA ILE A 55 13.48 20.92 -16.52
C ILE A 55 14.46 20.88 -15.35
N ILE A 56 14.13 21.61 -14.28
CA ILE A 56 14.91 21.84 -13.05
C ILE A 56 15.77 23.12 -13.10
N GLY A 57 15.08 24.26 -13.11
CA GLY A 57 15.54 25.46 -12.39
C GLY A 57 15.02 25.37 -10.96
N GLY A 58 15.93 25.31 -9.98
CA GLY A 58 15.58 25.43 -8.58
C GLY A 58 15.61 26.90 -8.17
N ASP A 59 14.48 27.40 -7.67
CA ASP A 59 14.40 28.69 -6.98
C ASP A 59 14.12 28.45 -5.48
N ASN A 60 15.02 28.97 -4.65
CA ASN A 60 14.99 28.94 -3.19
C ASN A 60 14.19 30.15 -2.63
N ASP A 61 12.95 30.32 -3.08
CA ASP A 61 12.07 31.35 -2.52
C ASP A 61 11.00 30.70 -1.62
N GLY A 62 10.96 31.12 -0.37
CA GLY A 62 9.90 30.74 0.56
C GLY A 62 8.51 31.13 0.04
N PRO A 63 7.43 30.51 0.55
CA PRO A 63 6.10 30.65 -0.03
C PRO A 63 5.64 32.11 -0.08
N ASN A 64 5.26 32.56 -1.28
CA ASN A 64 4.76 33.91 -1.53
C ASN A 64 3.35 34.07 -0.93
N PRO A 65 3.13 34.99 0.04
CA PRO A 65 1.84 35.18 0.69
C PRO A 65 0.74 35.77 -0.22
N ASN A 66 1.08 36.12 -1.47
CA ASN A 66 0.14 36.64 -2.47
C ASN A 66 -0.17 35.64 -3.60
N GLU A 67 0.36 34.41 -3.55
CA GLU A 67 -0.14 33.35 -4.43
C GLU A 67 -1.55 32.94 -3.98
N LYS A 68 -2.48 32.89 -4.94
CA LYS A 68 -3.84 32.44 -4.67
C LYS A 68 -3.79 31.02 -4.07
N PRO A 69 -4.61 30.71 -3.07
CA PRO A 69 -4.66 29.36 -2.50
C PRO A 69 -4.92 28.35 -3.62
N TRP A 70 -4.19 27.22 -3.59
CA TRP A 70 -4.35 26.10 -4.51
C TRP A 70 -5.84 25.76 -4.68
N THR A 71 -6.44 26.15 -5.81
CA THR A 71 -7.82 25.82 -6.12
C THR A 71 -7.86 24.45 -6.78
N TRP A 72 -8.69 23.57 -6.22
CA TRP A 72 -9.02 22.22 -6.70
C TRP A 72 -9.77 22.22 -8.04
N GLU A 73 -9.19 22.81 -9.08
CA GLU A 73 -9.73 22.63 -10.42
C GLU A 73 -9.54 21.18 -10.83
N GLN A 74 -10.67 20.48 -10.99
CA GLN A 74 -10.72 19.14 -11.56
C GLN A 74 -9.97 19.17 -12.90
N PRO A 75 -9.08 18.21 -13.19
CA PRO A 75 -8.39 18.18 -14.46
C PRO A 75 -9.40 18.12 -15.61
N VAL A 76 -9.06 18.80 -16.70
CA VAL A 76 -9.85 18.92 -17.93
C VAL A 76 -10.38 17.54 -18.37
N ARG A 77 -11.69 17.45 -18.63
CA ARG A 77 -12.36 16.26 -19.19
C ARG A 77 -11.65 15.82 -20.48
N THR A 78 -10.93 14.71 -20.42
CA THR A 78 -10.76 13.83 -21.59
C THR A 78 -11.78 12.71 -21.43
N ASP A 79 -12.74 12.62 -22.35
CA ASP A 79 -13.75 11.57 -22.37
C ASP A 79 -13.06 10.19 -22.38
N GLY A 80 -13.39 9.30 -21.45
CA GLY A 80 -13.27 7.83 -21.56
C GLY A 80 -11.93 7.19 -21.98
N ASP A 81 -10.82 7.92 -22.12
CA ASP A 81 -9.59 7.42 -22.72
C ASP A 81 -8.66 6.65 -21.75
N ILE A 82 -9.02 6.61 -20.46
CA ILE A 82 -8.28 5.84 -19.45
C ILE A 82 -9.14 4.68 -19.02
N THR A 83 -8.63 3.46 -19.23
CA THR A 83 -9.24 2.25 -18.68
C THR A 83 -8.30 1.70 -17.62
N VAL A 84 -8.83 1.46 -16.42
CA VAL A 84 -8.08 0.85 -15.31
C VAL A 84 -8.51 -0.60 -15.19
N ASN A 85 -7.60 -1.53 -15.47
CA ASN A 85 -7.81 -2.97 -15.41
C ASN A 85 -7.14 -3.58 -14.17
N GLN A 86 -7.59 -4.78 -13.82
CA GLN A 86 -6.87 -5.60 -12.85
C GLN A 86 -5.47 -5.94 -13.38
N GLY A 87 -4.47 -5.74 -12.53
CA GLY A 87 -3.06 -5.92 -12.86
C GLY A 87 -2.35 -4.65 -13.34
N ASP A 88 -3.07 -3.55 -13.57
CA ASP A 88 -2.45 -2.28 -13.95
C ASP A 88 -1.66 -1.67 -12.79
N ALA A 89 -0.60 -0.92 -13.10
CA ALA A 89 0.11 -0.14 -12.10
C ALA A 89 -0.74 1.04 -11.60
N VAL A 90 -0.68 1.31 -10.30
CA VAL A 90 -1.21 2.51 -9.67
C VAL A 90 -0.11 3.20 -8.87
N LYS A 91 -0.03 4.51 -8.99
CA LYS A 91 0.93 5.35 -8.29
C LYS A 91 0.25 6.25 -7.27
N SER A 92 0.96 6.49 -6.17
CA SER A 92 0.62 7.43 -5.10
C SER A 92 1.90 8.10 -4.62
N ARG A 93 1.83 8.94 -3.58
CA ARG A 93 3.01 9.47 -2.89
C ARG A 93 3.81 8.38 -2.17
N ALA A 94 3.20 7.24 -1.85
CA ALA A 94 3.89 6.10 -1.22
C ALA A 94 4.71 5.27 -2.20
N GLY A 95 4.47 5.42 -3.52
CA GLY A 95 5.20 4.71 -4.57
C GLY A 95 4.27 4.08 -5.59
N SER A 96 4.74 2.98 -6.19
CA SER A 96 3.98 2.22 -7.18
C SER A 96 3.42 0.94 -6.54
N CYS A 97 2.20 0.59 -6.93
CA CYS A 97 1.50 -0.62 -6.57
C CYS A 97 0.77 -1.18 -7.79
N THR A 98 0.02 -2.27 -7.60
CA THR A 98 -0.79 -2.94 -8.61
C THR A 98 -2.28 -2.86 -8.24
N ILE A 99 -3.15 -2.76 -9.23
CA ILE A 99 -4.61 -2.86 -9.06
C ILE A 99 -5.02 -4.33 -8.93
N GLY A 100 -5.68 -4.68 -7.83
CA GLY A 100 -6.03 -6.05 -7.51
C GLY A 100 -7.43 -6.48 -7.90
N TYR A 101 -8.39 -5.57 -7.99
CA TYR A 101 -9.75 -5.91 -8.41
C TYR A 101 -10.51 -4.68 -8.91
N ILE A 102 -11.35 -4.86 -9.93
CA ILE A 102 -12.25 -3.84 -10.47
C ILE A 102 -13.70 -4.15 -10.09
N ASP A 103 -14.34 -3.23 -9.37
CA ASP A 103 -15.76 -3.27 -9.02
C ASP A 103 -16.53 -2.30 -9.90
N ARG A 104 -16.87 -2.78 -11.08
CA ARG A 104 -17.57 -2.00 -12.10
C ARG A 104 -18.90 -1.43 -11.59
N PRO A 105 -19.77 -2.18 -10.88
CA PRO A 105 -21.03 -1.63 -10.39
C PRO A 105 -20.88 -0.39 -9.51
N ASN A 106 -19.77 -0.28 -8.77
CA ASN A 106 -19.51 0.85 -7.86
C ASN A 106 -18.47 1.85 -8.39
N ASN A 107 -17.96 1.65 -9.61
CA ASN A 107 -16.85 2.40 -10.19
C ASN A 107 -15.61 2.49 -9.28
N LEU A 108 -15.23 1.35 -8.68
CA LEU A 108 -14.07 1.26 -7.78
C LEU A 108 -13.00 0.34 -8.34
N ALA A 109 -11.75 0.63 -7.99
CA ALA A 109 -10.64 -0.31 -8.06
C ALA A 109 -10.09 -0.57 -6.65
N TYR A 110 -9.57 -1.76 -6.38
CA TYR A 110 -9.00 -2.13 -5.08
C TYR A 110 -7.51 -2.37 -5.18
N THR A 111 -6.77 -1.96 -4.16
CA THR A 111 -5.33 -2.18 -4.02
C THR A 111 -4.97 -2.27 -2.52
N ALA A 112 -3.69 -2.41 -2.18
CA ALA A 112 -3.26 -2.53 -0.78
C ALA A 112 -3.29 -1.16 -0.08
N TYR A 113 -3.67 -1.13 1.19
CA TYR A 113 -3.77 0.11 1.95
C TYR A 113 -2.40 0.78 2.14
N HIS A 114 -1.34 0.01 2.37
CA HIS A 114 0.00 0.58 2.50
C HIS A 114 0.53 1.24 1.21
N CYS A 115 -0.22 1.15 0.10
CA CYS A 115 0.02 1.93 -1.12
C CYS A 115 -0.39 3.40 -0.97
N ILE A 116 -0.86 3.85 0.19
CA ILE A 116 -1.02 5.26 0.52
C ILE A 116 -0.15 5.62 1.74
N PRO A 117 0.38 6.86 1.85
CA PRO A 117 1.12 7.30 3.01
C PRO A 117 0.25 7.19 4.26
N VAL A 118 0.84 6.61 5.31
CA VAL A 118 0.14 6.15 6.52
C VAL A 118 -0.46 7.27 7.38
N LEU A 119 -0.42 8.53 6.93
CA LEU A 119 -0.71 9.70 7.75
C LEU A 119 -1.99 10.46 7.41
N ASP A 120 -2.71 10.17 6.32
CA ASP A 120 -4.03 10.81 6.19
C ASP A 120 -5.01 10.17 5.19
N PHE A 121 -6.01 9.45 5.70
CA PHE A 121 -7.21 9.15 4.91
C PHE A 121 -8.08 10.40 4.71
N HIS A 122 -7.91 11.47 5.52
CA HIS A 122 -8.70 12.69 5.34
C HIS A 122 -8.27 13.48 4.11
N GLU A 123 -7.04 13.29 3.62
CA GLU A 123 -6.52 14.00 2.45
C GLU A 123 -6.98 13.40 1.10
N ARG A 124 -7.76 12.31 1.08
CA ARG A 124 -8.30 11.68 -0.16
C ARG A 124 -7.27 11.66 -1.29
N GLU A 125 -6.12 11.05 -1.01
CA GLU A 125 -4.99 11.04 -1.94
C GLU A 125 -5.42 10.63 -3.35
N GLN A 126 -4.86 11.32 -4.34
CA GLN A 126 -5.11 11.02 -5.74
C GLN A 126 -4.33 9.78 -6.17
N ALA A 127 -5.02 8.86 -6.83
CA ALA A 127 -4.42 7.72 -7.50
C ALA A 127 -4.07 8.11 -8.94
N TRP A 128 -2.90 7.66 -9.40
CA TRP A 128 -2.37 7.96 -10.72
C TRP A 128 -2.09 6.67 -11.49
N SER A 129 -2.31 6.67 -12.79
CA SER A 129 -1.89 5.58 -13.68
C SER A 129 -0.38 5.55 -13.85
N ALA A 130 0.14 4.46 -14.45
CA ALA A 130 1.56 4.32 -14.76
C ALA A 130 2.15 5.49 -15.56
N ASP A 131 1.37 6.06 -16.48
CA ASP A 131 1.75 7.19 -17.34
C ASP A 131 1.51 8.58 -16.69
N GLY A 132 1.14 8.62 -15.41
CA GLY A 132 1.03 9.87 -14.65
C GLY A 132 -0.28 10.64 -14.91
N ARG A 133 -1.34 9.96 -15.38
CA ARG A 133 -2.67 10.56 -15.46
C ARG A 133 -3.46 10.27 -14.18
N PRO A 134 -4.26 11.23 -13.69
CA PRO A 134 -5.06 11.02 -12.48
C PRO A 134 -6.24 10.08 -12.79
N ILE A 135 -6.41 9.02 -11.99
CA ILE A 135 -7.43 7.99 -12.25
C ILE A 135 -8.53 7.94 -11.20
N GLY A 136 -8.31 8.52 -10.04
CA GLY A 136 -9.32 8.54 -8.97
C GLY A 136 -8.77 9.04 -7.65
N THR A 137 -9.53 8.82 -6.59
CA THR A 137 -9.14 9.15 -5.22
C THR A 137 -9.24 7.92 -4.33
N PHE A 138 -8.24 7.72 -3.47
CA PHE A 138 -8.29 6.68 -2.46
C PHE A 138 -9.40 6.94 -1.44
N VAL A 139 -10.17 5.91 -1.13
CA VAL A 139 -11.32 5.92 -0.22
C VAL A 139 -11.36 4.65 0.62
N TYR A 140 -11.98 4.73 1.79
CA TYR A 140 -12.12 3.55 2.65
C TYR A 140 -13.16 2.58 2.06
N PRO A 141 -12.81 1.29 1.84
CA PRO A 141 -13.70 0.32 1.18
C PRO A 141 -15.07 0.12 1.83
N LYS A 142 -15.16 0.22 3.17
CA LYS A 142 -16.39 -0.09 3.92
C LYS A 142 -17.55 0.81 3.54
N ASP A 143 -17.28 2.04 3.12
CA ASP A 143 -18.27 3.02 2.68
C ASP A 143 -19.01 2.57 1.42
N TYR A 144 -18.41 1.67 0.65
CA TYR A 144 -18.93 1.17 -0.63
C TYR A 144 -19.19 -0.34 -0.63
N LEU A 145 -18.72 -1.05 0.40
CA LEU A 145 -18.99 -2.46 0.64
C LEU A 145 -19.65 -2.64 2.02
N PRO A 146 -20.91 -2.22 2.21
CA PRO A 146 -21.54 -2.21 3.53
C PRO A 146 -21.62 -3.61 4.16
N TYR A 147 -21.77 -4.65 3.34
CA TYR A 147 -21.83 -6.06 3.77
C TYR A 147 -20.44 -6.71 3.95
N SER A 148 -19.37 -6.00 3.66
CA SER A 148 -18.01 -6.46 3.91
C SER A 148 -17.78 -6.71 5.40
N PRO A 149 -17.02 -7.76 5.79
CA PRO A 149 -16.60 -7.94 7.18
C PRO A 149 -15.55 -6.92 7.63
N LEU A 150 -15.12 -6.00 6.74
CA LEU A 150 -14.23 -4.90 7.12
C LEU A 150 -14.87 -4.05 8.22
N PRO A 151 -14.08 -3.65 9.24
CA PRO A 151 -14.57 -2.75 10.27
C PRO A 151 -14.82 -1.35 9.71
N THR A 152 -15.47 -0.50 10.49
CA THR A 152 -15.53 0.95 10.21
C THR A 152 -14.11 1.55 10.18
N TYR A 153 -13.99 2.76 9.63
CA TYR A 153 -12.71 3.45 9.56
C TYR A 153 -12.12 3.67 10.95
N GLU A 154 -12.93 4.12 11.89
CA GLU A 154 -12.54 4.41 13.27
C GLU A 154 -12.04 3.14 13.98
N GLU A 155 -12.72 2.02 13.77
CA GLU A 155 -12.32 0.72 14.29
C GLU A 155 -11.03 0.20 13.64
N ALA A 156 -10.86 0.38 12.32
CA ALA A 156 -9.63 0.01 11.62
C ALA A 156 -8.43 0.83 12.14
N LEU A 157 -8.63 2.13 12.36
CA LEU A 157 -7.62 3.03 12.89
C LEU A 157 -7.23 2.63 14.32
N ALA A 158 -8.22 2.38 15.18
CA ALA A 158 -7.99 1.93 16.56
C ALA A 158 -7.27 0.58 16.64
N ALA A 159 -7.50 -0.32 15.67
CA ALA A 159 -6.85 -1.63 15.58
C ALA A 159 -5.47 -1.59 14.89
N GLY A 160 -5.04 -0.45 14.36
CA GLY A 160 -3.91 -0.32 13.45
C GLY A 160 -4.30 -0.73 12.03
N SER A 161 -4.60 0.26 11.17
CA SER A 161 -5.21 0.08 9.84
C SER A 161 -4.43 -0.84 8.88
N HIS A 162 -3.12 -0.98 9.08
CA HIS A 162 -2.27 -1.96 8.38
C HIS A 162 -2.68 -3.42 8.61
N LYS A 163 -3.54 -3.71 9.59
CA LYS A 163 -4.06 -5.04 9.88
C LYS A 163 -4.88 -5.61 8.72
N TYR A 164 -5.73 -4.80 8.10
CA TYR A 164 -6.63 -5.24 7.02
C TYR A 164 -6.04 -4.98 5.64
N ASP A 165 -5.08 -4.06 5.52
CA ASP A 165 -4.30 -3.76 4.31
C ASP A 165 -5.02 -3.70 2.95
N ILE A 166 -6.25 -3.19 2.91
CA ILE A 166 -7.02 -2.96 1.67
C ILE A 166 -7.53 -1.53 1.62
N ILE A 167 -7.48 -0.95 0.43
CA ILE A 167 -8.06 0.34 0.13
C ILE A 167 -8.76 0.30 -1.23
N ALA A 168 -9.76 1.17 -1.40
CA ALA A 168 -10.43 1.37 -2.67
C ALA A 168 -9.97 2.67 -3.30
N ILE A 169 -10.04 2.74 -4.62
CA ILE A 169 -9.88 3.93 -5.43
C ILE A 169 -11.24 4.16 -6.05
N ARG A 170 -11.86 5.30 -5.72
CA ARG A 170 -13.03 5.77 -6.45
C ARG A 170 -12.54 6.37 -7.75
N LEU A 171 -12.80 5.67 -8.85
CA LEU A 171 -12.39 6.13 -10.19
C LEU A 171 -13.15 7.40 -10.54
N TYR A 172 -12.51 8.31 -11.27
CA TYR A 172 -13.21 9.48 -11.80
C TYR A 172 -14.22 9.08 -12.88
N ASP A 173 -15.25 9.90 -13.07
CA ASP A 173 -16.34 9.62 -14.01
C ASP A 173 -15.87 9.42 -15.46
N ASN A 174 -14.72 10.01 -15.82
CA ASN A 174 -14.10 9.90 -17.14
C ASN A 174 -13.10 8.74 -17.27
N VAL A 175 -12.98 7.89 -16.25
CA VAL A 175 -12.10 6.71 -16.22
C VAL A 175 -12.97 5.47 -16.28
N ASN A 176 -12.70 4.58 -17.24
CA ASN A 176 -13.42 3.34 -17.39
C ASN A 176 -12.93 2.29 -16.39
N ALA A 177 -13.86 1.71 -15.63
CA ALA A 177 -13.62 0.50 -14.87
C ALA A 177 -13.43 -0.70 -15.82
N GLY A 178 -12.17 -1.11 -15.99
CA GLY A 178 -11.72 -2.18 -16.89
C GLY A 178 -12.03 -3.59 -16.39
N GLU A 179 -11.35 -4.59 -16.96
CA GLU A 179 -11.66 -6.01 -16.75
C GLU A 179 -10.90 -6.62 -15.55
N ASN A 180 -11.45 -7.71 -15.01
CA ASN A 180 -10.79 -8.59 -14.05
C ASN A 180 -10.20 -9.82 -14.75
N THR A 181 -9.13 -9.64 -15.52
CA THR A 181 -8.57 -10.68 -16.42
C THR A 181 -8.10 -11.94 -15.70
N TYR A 182 -7.59 -11.82 -14.46
CA TYR A 182 -7.07 -12.96 -13.71
C TYR A 182 -8.14 -13.66 -12.89
N THR A 183 -9.01 -12.87 -12.26
CA THR A 183 -9.94 -13.39 -11.25
C THR A 183 -11.36 -13.59 -11.76
N GLY A 184 -11.69 -13.00 -12.91
CA GLY A 184 -13.07 -12.74 -13.29
C GLY A 184 -13.78 -11.84 -12.27
N ASN A 185 -15.08 -11.66 -12.45
CA ASN A 185 -15.91 -10.78 -11.62
C ASN A 185 -16.46 -11.47 -10.35
N THR A 186 -15.94 -12.66 -10.01
CA THR A 186 -16.36 -13.40 -8.82
C THR A 186 -15.41 -13.10 -7.68
N ARG A 187 -15.99 -12.79 -6.52
CA ARG A 187 -15.30 -12.68 -5.23
C ARG A 187 -15.62 -13.92 -4.41
N VAL A 188 -14.60 -14.60 -3.93
CA VAL A 188 -14.72 -15.77 -3.06
C VAL A 188 -14.75 -15.25 -1.63
N PRO A 189 -15.85 -15.44 -0.87
CA PRO A 189 -15.92 -15.00 0.52
C PRO A 189 -14.84 -15.66 1.36
N TYR A 190 -14.29 -14.93 2.34
CA TYR A 190 -13.26 -15.47 3.23
C TYR A 190 -13.66 -16.81 3.86
N SER A 191 -14.93 -16.97 4.26
CA SER A 191 -15.46 -18.21 4.87
C SER A 191 -15.39 -19.42 3.93
N HIS A 192 -15.35 -19.21 2.62
CA HIS A 192 -15.33 -20.25 1.59
C HIS A 192 -13.93 -20.62 1.12
N VAL A 193 -12.90 -19.88 1.54
CA VAL A 193 -11.49 -20.22 1.28
C VAL A 193 -11.06 -21.38 2.18
N ARG A 194 -10.36 -22.37 1.64
CA ARG A 194 -9.89 -23.55 2.39
C ARG A 194 -8.36 -23.65 2.34
N LYS A 195 -7.78 -24.11 3.44
CA LYS A 195 -6.35 -24.47 3.47
C LYS A 195 -6.09 -25.62 2.49
N GLY A 196 -4.93 -25.61 1.85
CA GLY A 196 -4.51 -26.58 0.83
C GLY A 196 -5.01 -26.24 -0.58
N GLU A 197 -5.94 -25.30 -0.76
CA GLU A 197 -6.29 -24.82 -2.10
C GLU A 197 -5.15 -24.03 -2.71
N GLN A 198 -5.08 -24.02 -4.04
CA GLN A 198 -4.10 -23.23 -4.75
C GLN A 198 -4.57 -21.77 -4.82
N ALA A 199 -3.75 -20.85 -4.34
CA ALA A 199 -3.90 -19.43 -4.59
C ALA A 199 -2.82 -18.98 -5.58
N CYS A 200 -3.19 -18.05 -6.46
CA CYS A 200 -2.30 -17.42 -7.43
C CYS A 200 -2.33 -15.92 -7.22
N PHE A 201 -1.22 -15.25 -7.52
CA PHE A 201 -1.17 -13.80 -7.60
C PHE A 201 -0.53 -13.33 -8.91
N TYR A 202 -0.79 -12.08 -9.27
CA TYR A 202 -0.05 -11.33 -10.29
C TYR A 202 0.34 -9.96 -9.73
N GLY A 203 1.49 -9.44 -10.16
CA GLY A 203 1.95 -8.11 -9.80
C GLY A 203 2.54 -7.37 -11.00
N ASP A 204 2.34 -6.05 -11.03
CA ASP A 204 2.80 -5.17 -12.11
C ASP A 204 4.33 -5.12 -12.21
N THR A 205 5.05 -5.30 -11.10
CA THR A 205 6.52 -5.21 -11.10
C THR A 205 7.16 -6.51 -11.55
N THR A 206 6.73 -7.65 -11.01
CA THR A 206 7.26 -8.95 -11.43
C THR A 206 6.70 -9.43 -12.76
N ARG A 207 5.58 -8.87 -13.24
CA ARG A 207 4.92 -9.19 -14.52
C ARG A 207 4.67 -10.69 -14.71
N ARG A 208 4.40 -11.42 -13.63
CA ARG A 208 4.22 -12.88 -13.66
C ARG A 208 3.08 -13.33 -12.78
N VAL A 209 2.51 -14.47 -13.15
CA VAL A 209 1.63 -15.24 -12.27
C VAL A 209 2.48 -16.23 -11.50
N ALA A 210 2.26 -16.31 -10.19
CA ALA A 210 2.87 -17.33 -9.36
C ALA A 210 1.85 -17.85 -8.34
N CYS A 211 1.92 -19.14 -8.06
CA CYS A 211 0.88 -19.85 -7.32
C CYS A 211 1.47 -20.80 -6.29
N GLY A 212 0.69 -21.12 -5.26
CA GLY A 212 0.98 -22.23 -4.36
C GLY A 212 -0.13 -22.43 -3.32
N PRO A 213 0.05 -23.37 -2.38
CA PRO A 213 -1.01 -23.79 -1.49
C PRO A 213 -1.28 -22.76 -0.40
N ILE A 214 -2.56 -22.55 -0.09
CA ILE A 214 -3.00 -21.76 1.07
C ILE A 214 -2.63 -22.52 2.35
N THR A 215 -1.82 -21.92 3.21
CA THR A 215 -1.30 -22.58 4.42
C THR A 215 -1.91 -22.03 5.70
N ARG A 216 -2.34 -20.76 5.69
CA ARG A 216 -2.94 -20.12 6.86
C ARG A 216 -4.12 -19.22 6.48
N LYS A 217 -5.05 -19.14 7.43
CA LYS A 217 -6.19 -18.23 7.44
C LYS A 217 -6.24 -17.62 8.84
N ASP A 218 -6.16 -16.30 8.92
CA ASP A 218 -6.31 -15.54 10.16
C ASP A 218 -7.69 -14.88 10.17
N LYS A 219 -8.51 -15.26 11.15
CA LYS A 219 -9.89 -14.80 11.27
C LYS A 219 -9.99 -13.38 11.84
N ASP A 220 -8.98 -12.92 12.58
CA ASP A 220 -9.03 -11.66 13.30
C ASP A 220 -8.62 -10.50 12.38
N SER A 221 -7.75 -10.78 11.41
CA SER A 221 -7.27 -9.83 10.40
C SER A 221 -7.84 -10.08 8.99
N PHE A 222 -8.62 -11.16 8.82
CA PHE A 222 -9.10 -11.66 7.52
C PHE A 222 -7.98 -11.93 6.50
N MET A 223 -6.77 -12.20 7.00
CA MET A 223 -5.62 -12.47 6.15
C MET A 223 -5.58 -13.94 5.74
N ILE A 224 -5.16 -14.19 4.51
CA ILE A 224 -4.86 -15.51 3.97
C ILE A 224 -3.38 -15.51 3.61
N ASP A 225 -2.67 -16.58 3.94
CA ASP A 225 -1.30 -16.82 3.48
C ASP A 225 -1.27 -18.04 2.57
N PHE A 226 -0.49 -17.95 1.49
CA PHE A 226 -0.17 -19.07 0.62
C PHE A 226 1.34 -19.15 0.42
N GLU A 227 1.85 -20.36 0.29
CA GLU A 227 3.25 -20.58 -0.01
C GLU A 227 3.52 -20.42 -1.50
N MET A 228 4.77 -20.13 -1.83
CA MET A 228 5.21 -19.87 -3.18
C MET A 228 6.50 -20.61 -3.47
N GLU A 229 6.68 -20.97 -4.74
CA GLU A 229 7.91 -21.58 -5.20
C GLU A 229 9.10 -20.64 -4.96
N PRO A 230 10.28 -21.18 -4.60
CA PRO A 230 11.49 -20.40 -4.40
C PRO A 230 11.79 -19.48 -5.59
N GLY A 231 12.13 -18.22 -5.31
CA GLY A 231 12.44 -17.22 -6.34
C GLY A 231 11.23 -16.66 -7.11
N THR A 232 10.01 -17.15 -6.86
CA THR A 232 8.79 -16.67 -7.51
C THR A 232 8.02 -15.62 -6.69
N GLY A 233 8.52 -15.29 -5.51
CA GLY A 233 7.92 -14.33 -4.58
C GLY A 233 7.60 -12.95 -5.15
N ALA A 234 6.68 -12.26 -4.48
CA ALA A 234 6.35 -10.86 -4.78
C ALA A 234 7.52 -9.92 -4.45
N THR A 235 7.62 -8.83 -5.19
CA THR A 235 8.58 -7.74 -4.91
C THR A 235 7.87 -6.42 -4.66
N HIS A 236 8.60 -5.39 -4.24
CA HIS A 236 8.05 -4.04 -4.08
C HIS A 236 7.40 -3.57 -5.39
N GLY A 237 6.16 -3.11 -5.30
CA GLY A 237 5.32 -2.72 -6.45
C GLY A 237 4.30 -3.77 -6.90
N ASP A 238 4.47 -5.05 -6.53
CA ASP A 238 3.42 -6.06 -6.70
C ASP A 238 2.29 -5.91 -5.66
N SER A 239 2.55 -5.16 -4.58
CA SER A 239 1.57 -4.79 -3.57
C SER A 239 0.28 -4.29 -4.21
N GLY A 240 -0.84 -4.74 -3.68
CA GLY A 240 -2.17 -4.50 -4.19
C GLY A 240 -2.61 -5.42 -5.33
N GLY A 241 -1.71 -6.21 -5.92
CA GLY A 241 -2.01 -7.07 -7.05
C GLY A 241 -3.09 -8.14 -6.76
N PRO A 242 -3.76 -8.66 -7.80
CA PRO A 242 -4.85 -9.62 -7.63
C PRO A 242 -4.34 -10.90 -6.97
N VAL A 243 -5.12 -11.44 -6.04
CA VAL A 243 -4.95 -12.80 -5.54
C VAL A 243 -6.24 -13.59 -5.74
N TRP A 244 -6.15 -14.81 -6.27
CA TRP A 244 -7.32 -15.63 -6.60
C TRP A 244 -7.10 -17.12 -6.43
N ILE A 245 -8.22 -17.85 -6.35
CA ILE A 245 -8.23 -19.31 -6.51
C ILE A 245 -8.64 -19.61 -7.95
N PRO A 246 -7.82 -20.33 -8.74
CA PRO A 246 -8.14 -20.68 -10.12
C PRO A 246 -9.54 -21.30 -10.25
N GLY A 247 -10.34 -20.78 -11.18
CA GLY A 247 -11.70 -21.26 -11.44
C GLY A 247 -12.76 -20.85 -10.39
N ARG A 248 -12.39 -20.13 -9.33
CA ARG A 248 -13.34 -19.68 -8.29
C ARG A 248 -13.44 -18.16 -8.17
N GLY A 249 -12.32 -17.47 -8.34
CA GLY A 249 -12.27 -16.00 -8.39
C GLY A 249 -11.42 -15.36 -7.31
N SER A 250 -11.56 -14.04 -7.18
CA SER A 250 -10.71 -13.19 -6.35
C SER A 250 -10.91 -13.53 -4.87
N ILE A 251 -9.82 -13.68 -4.14
CA ILE A 251 -9.82 -13.78 -2.68
C ILE A 251 -9.34 -12.48 -2.02
N GLY A 252 -8.78 -11.53 -2.77
CA GLY A 252 -8.42 -10.19 -2.28
C GLY A 252 -7.23 -9.60 -3.01
N VAL A 253 -6.53 -8.70 -2.33
CA VAL A 253 -5.35 -8.00 -2.85
C VAL A 253 -4.08 -8.39 -2.08
N LEU A 254 -2.95 -8.41 -2.78
CA LEU A 254 -1.66 -8.80 -2.24
C LEU A 254 -1.09 -7.70 -1.33
N LYS A 255 -0.87 -7.97 -0.05
CA LYS A 255 -0.17 -7.04 0.86
C LYS A 255 1.36 -7.09 0.71
N GLY A 256 1.90 -8.20 0.22
CA GLY A 256 3.33 -8.39 0.03
C GLY A 256 3.75 -9.82 0.35
N GLY A 257 5.05 -10.09 0.26
CA GLY A 257 5.68 -11.34 0.67
C GLY A 257 6.70 -11.10 1.78
N PHE A 258 6.86 -12.06 2.68
CA PHE A 258 7.96 -12.08 3.65
C PHE A 258 8.74 -13.38 3.50
N GLN A 259 10.05 -13.34 3.75
CA GLN A 259 10.91 -14.52 3.77
C GLN A 259 10.77 -15.21 5.14
N ARG A 260 10.60 -16.54 5.18
CA ARG A 260 10.69 -17.31 6.43
C ARG A 260 12.01 -18.09 6.44
N ASP A 261 12.90 -17.78 7.39
CA ASP A 261 14.10 -18.58 7.63
C ASP A 261 13.75 -19.87 8.39
N GLY A 262 14.31 -21.01 7.98
CA GLY A 262 14.24 -22.23 8.79
C GLY A 262 14.50 -23.58 8.10
N VAL A 263 14.47 -23.67 6.77
CA VAL A 263 14.82 -24.88 6.01
C VAL A 263 15.48 -24.44 4.70
N GLY A 264 16.58 -25.10 4.32
CA GLY A 264 17.51 -24.62 3.28
C GLY A 264 16.87 -24.04 2.03
N PHE A 265 17.37 -22.87 1.61
CA PHE A 265 17.24 -22.24 0.28
C PHE A 265 15.85 -22.05 -0.37
N ASP A 266 14.74 -22.34 0.32
CA ASP A 266 13.40 -22.22 -0.26
C ASP A 266 12.57 -21.12 0.42
N TYR A 267 12.60 -19.92 -0.18
CA TYR A 267 11.92 -18.72 0.31
C TYR A 267 10.39 -18.81 0.15
N HIS A 268 9.67 -19.19 1.21
CA HIS A 268 8.20 -19.09 1.22
C HIS A 268 7.77 -17.62 1.27
N SER A 269 7.37 -17.08 0.12
CA SER A 269 6.70 -15.77 0.08
C SER A 269 5.24 -15.96 0.46
N ALA A 270 4.86 -15.55 1.66
CA ALA A 270 3.45 -15.55 2.05
C ALA A 270 2.77 -14.32 1.46
N GLY A 271 1.95 -14.51 0.44
CA GLY A 271 1.06 -13.47 -0.04
C GLY A 271 -0.03 -13.24 1.00
N ASN A 272 0.05 -12.11 1.69
CA ASN A 272 -0.97 -11.67 2.64
C ASN A 272 -2.17 -11.15 1.84
N VAL A 273 -3.33 -11.77 1.96
CA VAL A 273 -4.52 -11.31 1.21
C VAL A 273 -5.43 -10.48 2.09
N ALA A 274 -5.61 -9.22 1.73
CA ALA A 274 -6.64 -8.40 2.33
C ALA A 274 -7.99 -8.67 1.65
N THR A 275 -8.92 -9.29 2.39
CA THR A 275 -10.25 -9.64 1.86
C THR A 275 -11.28 -8.57 2.25
N GLY A 276 -12.08 -8.14 1.27
CA GLY A 276 -13.16 -7.18 1.46
C GLY A 276 -14.55 -7.82 1.45
N TYR A 277 -14.66 -9.15 1.53
CA TYR A 277 -15.91 -9.89 1.22
C TYR A 277 -16.01 -11.26 1.89
#